data_AF-A0A0N5BQL2-F1
#
_entry.id   AF-A0A0N5BQL2-F1
#
_cell.length_a   1.000
_cell.length_b   1.000
_cell.length_c   1.000
_cell.angle_alpha   90.00
_cell.angle_beta   90.00
_cell.angle_gamma   90.00
#
_symmetry.space_group_name_H-M   'P 1'
#
loop_
_entity.id
_entity.type
_entity.pdbx_description
1 polymer ?
#
loop_
_entity_poly.entity_id
_entity_poly.type
_entity_poly.pdbx_seq_one_letter_code
_entity_poly.pdbx_strand_id
1 'polypeptide(L)'
;QSKQKINGLLNDLEKLDTKIRSIMEKNNVKFYSTSTARLYIDESDGGYGMKSLRSEAAISYINKSLYIVFNERLEPLLELYQIMTSKGNQNPLNNASKLAEIFKFKLNFSKPNEVTINGIQINSLKEARTKVKEIIRKHENDKWLQDWGKSMKYAKTFIELKDRIELPYMKTNVSAMTFRNTYGAAEEQLFTNTHVQADRKYVGKCRKCKVAQETCYHILSCCDAWVGTLYVERHNRIARLIYEELCRKYKLKVPKVNEKIPLLLENDEVCLRWNYTIPASTSIYHRKPDLYLHLKKEGKIFLIEVSVNALKNILRQRKLKLARYSVNGEKLLKFEEVDTVKAGNNIKKDLESRMKCSVEIIPIIVGNLGEWLMEFDVYLEKLKLDIRMKQRMSAISIHTANRIIKRHLCVAPEKLI
;
A
#
# COMPACT_ATOMS: atom_id res chain seq x y z
N GLN A 1 -41.16 2.65 -16.63
CA GLN A 1 -41.00 1.18 -16.71
C GLN A 1 -39.59 0.71 -17.09
N SER A 2 -38.94 1.22 -18.16
CA SER A 2 -37.61 0.71 -18.59
C SER A 2 -36.43 1.07 -17.65
N LYS A 3 -36.43 2.25 -17.01
CA LYS A 3 -35.44 2.61 -15.95
C LYS A 3 -35.56 1.69 -14.72
N GLN A 4 -36.78 1.27 -14.36
CA GLN A 4 -37.03 0.31 -13.29
C GLN A 4 -36.52 -1.10 -13.64
N LYS A 5 -36.60 -1.55 -14.89
CA LYS A 5 -36.07 -2.86 -15.30
C LYS A 5 -34.54 -2.95 -15.24
N ILE A 6 -33.82 -1.92 -15.71
CA ILE A 6 -32.34 -1.89 -15.60
C ILE A 6 -31.92 -1.83 -14.13
N ASN A 7 -32.55 -0.97 -13.33
CA ASN A 7 -32.26 -0.91 -11.91
C ASN A 7 -32.58 -2.22 -11.19
N GLY A 8 -33.68 -2.90 -11.55
CA GLY A 8 -34.01 -4.23 -11.04
C GLY A 8 -32.91 -5.25 -11.32
N LEU A 9 -32.44 -5.33 -12.57
CA LEU A 9 -31.34 -6.21 -12.96
C LEU A 9 -30.05 -5.90 -12.19
N LEU A 10 -29.65 -4.63 -12.11
CA LEU A 10 -28.44 -4.23 -11.38
C LEU A 10 -28.55 -4.58 -9.88
N ASN A 11 -29.73 -4.41 -9.29
CA ASN A 11 -29.97 -4.80 -7.90
C ASN A 11 -29.90 -6.32 -7.70
N ASP A 12 -30.36 -7.12 -8.65
CA ASP A 12 -30.25 -8.57 -8.58
C ASP A 12 -28.79 -9.04 -8.70
N LEU A 13 -27.97 -8.35 -9.49
CA LEU A 13 -26.52 -8.59 -9.56
C LEU A 13 -25.81 -8.22 -8.24
N GLU A 14 -26.24 -7.15 -7.55
CA GLU A 14 -25.73 -6.82 -6.22
C GLU A 14 -26.08 -7.89 -5.17
N LYS A 15 -27.24 -8.55 -5.30
CA LYS A 15 -27.58 -9.71 -4.45
C LYS A 15 -26.64 -10.88 -4.71
N LEU A 16 -26.22 -11.11 -5.96
CA LEU A 16 -25.21 -12.12 -6.27
C LEU A 16 -23.85 -11.76 -5.68
N ASP A 17 -23.42 -10.50 -5.79
CA ASP A 17 -22.21 -9.99 -5.12
C ASP A 17 -22.26 -10.23 -3.59
N THR A 18 -23.46 -10.17 -2.99
CA THR A 18 -23.66 -10.50 -1.57
C THR A 18 -23.44 -11.99 -1.28
N LYS A 19 -23.95 -12.88 -2.15
CA LYS A 19 -23.71 -14.33 -2.03
C LYS A 19 -22.22 -14.68 -2.17
N ILE A 20 -21.52 -14.06 -3.12
CA ILE A 20 -20.07 -14.23 -3.30
C ILE A 20 -19.33 -13.85 -2.02
N ARG A 21 -19.66 -12.69 -1.43
CA ARG A 21 -19.06 -12.24 -0.16
C ARG A 21 -19.29 -13.25 0.98
N SER A 22 -20.49 -13.81 1.09
CA SER A 22 -20.78 -14.85 2.09
C SER A 22 -19.95 -16.12 1.89
N ILE A 23 -19.72 -16.54 0.64
CA ILE A 23 -18.84 -17.68 0.32
C ILE A 23 -17.39 -17.38 0.72
N MET A 24 -16.90 -16.16 0.47
CA MET A 24 -15.54 -15.75 0.87
C MET A 24 -15.34 -15.80 2.39
N GLU A 25 -16.35 -15.41 3.16
CA GLU A 25 -16.35 -15.49 4.62
C GLU A 25 -16.30 -16.94 5.09
N LYS A 26 -17.17 -17.80 4.58
CA LYS A 26 -17.21 -19.24 4.91
C LYS A 26 -15.89 -19.94 4.63
N ASN A 27 -15.20 -19.54 3.56
CA ASN A 27 -13.90 -20.09 3.16
C ASN A 27 -12.71 -19.35 3.77
N ASN A 28 -12.93 -18.50 4.78
CA ASN A 28 -11.86 -17.85 5.53
C ASN A 28 -10.91 -17.00 4.65
N VAL A 29 -11.41 -16.45 3.53
CA VAL A 29 -10.64 -15.58 2.62
C VAL A 29 -10.55 -14.16 3.16
N LYS A 30 -11.61 -13.68 3.82
CA LYS A 30 -11.68 -12.38 4.52
C LYS A 30 -12.27 -12.56 5.93
N PHE A 31 -12.12 -11.55 6.79
CA PHE A 31 -12.89 -11.53 8.03
C PHE A 31 -14.34 -11.12 7.75
N TYR A 32 -15.26 -11.57 8.61
CA TYR A 32 -16.67 -11.17 8.53
C TYR A 32 -16.82 -9.65 8.53
N SER A 33 -16.09 -8.98 9.42
CA SER A 33 -16.13 -7.54 9.64
C SER A 33 -15.22 -6.74 8.70
N THR A 34 -14.56 -7.37 7.72
CA THR A 34 -13.81 -6.66 6.67
C THR A 34 -14.73 -5.75 5.87
N SER A 35 -14.27 -4.52 5.59
CA SER A 35 -15.04 -3.56 4.83
C SER A 35 -15.43 -4.11 3.45
N THR A 36 -16.73 -4.04 3.14
CA THR A 36 -17.22 -4.41 1.80
C THR A 36 -16.56 -3.55 0.72
N ALA A 37 -16.37 -2.25 1.00
CA ALA A 37 -15.80 -1.32 0.04
C ALA A 37 -14.40 -1.75 -0.40
N ARG A 38 -13.56 -2.20 0.54
CA ARG A 38 -12.19 -2.63 0.25
C ARG A 38 -12.09 -3.81 -0.70
N LEU A 39 -13.14 -4.63 -0.83
CA LEU A 39 -13.16 -5.72 -1.81
C LEU A 39 -13.14 -5.18 -3.25
N TYR A 40 -13.86 -4.09 -3.50
CA TYR A 40 -14.07 -3.54 -4.84
C TYR A 40 -13.12 -2.43 -5.23
N ILE A 41 -12.44 -1.81 -4.26
CA ILE A 41 -11.37 -0.84 -4.51
C ILE A 41 -10.27 -1.53 -5.34
N ASP A 42 -9.69 -0.82 -6.29
CA ASP A 42 -8.60 -1.30 -7.13
C ASP A 42 -7.35 -1.64 -6.30
N GLU A 43 -6.55 -2.60 -6.79
CA GLU A 43 -5.34 -3.05 -6.10
C GLU A 43 -4.31 -1.94 -5.89
N SER A 44 -4.21 -1.01 -6.85
CA SER A 44 -3.35 0.18 -6.75
C SER A 44 -3.74 1.08 -5.57
N ASP A 45 -5.01 1.04 -5.20
CA ASP A 45 -5.61 1.90 -4.20
C ASP A 45 -5.83 1.16 -2.86
N GLY A 46 -5.18 0.00 -2.68
CA GLY A 46 -5.19 -0.76 -1.44
C GLY A 46 -6.40 -1.65 -1.20
N GLY A 47 -7.20 -1.88 -2.25
CA GLY A 47 -8.29 -2.85 -2.25
C GLY A 47 -7.86 -4.26 -2.65
N TYR A 48 -8.85 -5.14 -2.84
CA TYR A 48 -8.67 -6.49 -3.39
C TYR A 48 -8.87 -6.55 -4.91
N GLY A 49 -9.36 -5.47 -5.55
CA GLY A 49 -9.55 -5.39 -6.99
C GLY A 49 -10.73 -6.18 -7.55
N MET A 50 -11.64 -6.68 -6.70
CA MET A 50 -12.79 -7.46 -7.14
C MET A 50 -13.70 -6.61 -8.02
N LYS A 51 -14.10 -7.12 -9.18
CA LYS A 51 -14.99 -6.40 -10.09
C LYS A 51 -16.43 -6.68 -9.69
N SER A 52 -17.19 -5.62 -9.38
CA SER A 52 -18.61 -5.78 -9.06
C SER A 52 -19.36 -6.24 -10.30
N LEU A 53 -20.24 -7.23 -10.12
CA LEU A 53 -21.09 -7.74 -11.20
C LEU A 53 -21.96 -6.63 -11.81
N ARG A 54 -22.39 -5.66 -10.99
CA ARG A 54 -23.11 -4.46 -11.46
C ARG A 54 -22.30 -3.68 -12.50
N SER A 55 -21.04 -3.41 -12.21
CA SER A 55 -20.16 -2.62 -13.07
C SER A 55 -19.82 -3.35 -14.38
N GLU A 56 -19.52 -4.65 -14.28
CA GLU A 56 -19.17 -5.46 -15.45
C GLU A 56 -20.38 -5.72 -16.36
N ALA A 57 -21.58 -5.89 -15.78
CA ALA A 57 -22.80 -5.92 -16.57
C ALA A 57 -23.04 -4.60 -17.30
N ALA A 58 -22.90 -3.46 -16.63
CA ALA A 58 -23.07 -2.16 -17.25
C ALA A 58 -22.10 -1.96 -18.44
N ILE A 59 -20.82 -2.31 -18.25
CA ILE A 59 -19.82 -2.29 -19.33
C ILE A 59 -20.26 -3.18 -20.49
N SER A 60 -20.74 -4.40 -20.21
CA SER A 60 -21.21 -5.34 -21.24
C SER A 60 -22.40 -4.78 -22.06
N TYR A 61 -23.40 -4.20 -21.39
CA TYR A 61 -24.56 -3.59 -22.05
C TYR A 61 -24.18 -2.41 -22.95
N ILE A 62 -23.27 -1.56 -22.49
CA ILE A 62 -22.79 -0.43 -23.29
C ILE A 62 -21.95 -0.95 -24.46
N ASN A 63 -21.09 -1.95 -24.25
CA ASN A 63 -20.30 -2.57 -25.31
C ASN A 63 -21.14 -3.20 -26.42
N LYS A 64 -22.31 -3.76 -26.08
CA LYS A 64 -23.29 -4.24 -27.07
C LYS A 64 -23.80 -3.10 -27.95
N SER A 65 -24.08 -1.94 -27.33
CA SER A 65 -24.56 -0.75 -28.05
C SER A 65 -23.46 -0.15 -28.93
N LEU A 66 -22.23 -0.07 -28.43
CA LEU A 66 -21.07 0.32 -29.23
C LEU A 66 -20.86 -0.62 -30.42
N TYR A 67 -21.01 -1.93 -30.23
CA TYR A 67 -20.88 -2.88 -31.34
C TYR A 67 -21.90 -2.64 -32.46
N ILE A 68 -23.14 -2.25 -32.12
CA ILE A 68 -24.16 -1.89 -33.13
C ILE A 68 -23.75 -0.64 -33.90
N VAL A 69 -23.20 0.37 -33.21
CA VAL A 69 -22.80 1.66 -33.81
C VAL A 69 -21.61 1.51 -34.75
N PHE A 70 -20.64 0.66 -34.40
CA PHE A 70 -19.37 0.49 -35.13
C PHE A 70 -19.39 -0.68 -36.13
N ASN A 71 -20.52 -1.32 -36.34
CA ASN A 71 -20.65 -2.40 -37.32
C ASN A 71 -21.51 -1.92 -38.48
N GLU A 72 -20.86 -1.70 -39.63
CA GLU A 72 -21.50 -1.22 -40.86
C GLU A 72 -22.69 -2.08 -41.29
N ARG A 73 -22.63 -3.41 -41.07
CA ARG A 73 -23.73 -4.32 -41.42
C ARG A 73 -24.99 -4.11 -40.56
N LEU A 74 -24.86 -3.41 -39.44
CA LEU A 74 -25.95 -3.13 -38.50
C LEU A 74 -26.43 -1.68 -38.57
N GLU A 75 -25.99 -0.89 -39.55
CA GLU A 75 -26.43 0.49 -39.74
C GLU A 75 -27.96 0.64 -39.85
N PRO A 76 -28.71 -0.20 -40.60
CA PRO A 76 -30.18 -0.12 -40.60
C PRO A 76 -30.80 -0.37 -39.22
N LEU A 77 -30.15 -1.22 -38.40
CA LEU A 77 -30.59 -1.50 -37.03
C LEU A 77 -30.28 -0.31 -36.09
N LEU A 78 -29.17 0.39 -36.31
CA LEU A 78 -28.82 1.60 -35.59
C LEU A 78 -29.87 2.70 -35.81
N GLU A 79 -30.24 2.95 -37.07
CA GLU A 79 -31.28 3.94 -37.44
C GLU A 79 -32.62 3.59 -36.79
N LEU A 80 -33.05 2.33 -36.89
CA LEU A 80 -34.27 1.84 -36.22
C LEU A 80 -34.22 2.10 -34.72
N TYR A 81 -33.11 1.81 -34.05
CA TYR A 81 -32.96 2.02 -32.61
C TYR A 81 -32.90 3.51 -32.23
N GLN A 82 -32.36 4.39 -33.08
CA GLN A 82 -32.42 5.84 -32.87
C GLN A 82 -33.87 6.34 -32.93
N ILE A 83 -34.66 5.90 -33.92
CA ILE A 83 -36.09 6.22 -34.05
C ILE A 83 -36.89 5.65 -32.87
N MET A 84 -36.61 4.41 -32.46
CA MET A 84 -37.25 3.82 -31.29
C MET A 84 -36.91 4.60 -30.01
N THR A 85 -35.67 5.07 -29.88
CA THR A 85 -35.23 5.86 -28.73
C THR A 85 -35.96 7.20 -28.66
N SER A 86 -36.15 7.90 -29.79
CA SER A 86 -36.91 9.16 -29.83
C SER A 86 -38.39 8.98 -29.48
N LYS A 87 -38.96 7.81 -29.79
CA LYS A 87 -40.32 7.41 -29.39
C LYS A 87 -40.42 6.86 -27.96
N GLY A 88 -39.32 6.85 -27.19
CA GLY A 88 -39.30 6.35 -25.80
C GLY A 88 -39.31 4.83 -25.64
N ASN A 89 -39.15 4.08 -26.74
CA ASN A 89 -39.14 2.62 -26.72
C ASN A 89 -37.80 2.06 -26.22
N GLN A 90 -37.88 0.95 -25.49
CA GLN A 90 -36.70 0.30 -24.94
C GLN A 90 -35.89 -0.41 -26.03
N ASN A 91 -34.59 -0.14 -26.07
CA ASN A 91 -33.64 -0.74 -27.00
C ASN A 91 -32.21 -0.65 -26.41
N PRO A 92 -31.20 -1.28 -27.02
CA PRO A 92 -29.81 -1.24 -26.54
C PRO A 92 -29.26 0.17 -26.33
N LEU A 93 -29.45 1.11 -27.28
CA LEU A 93 -28.95 2.48 -27.18
C LEU A 93 -29.57 3.21 -25.98
N ASN A 94 -30.90 3.12 -25.85
CA ASN A 94 -31.62 3.73 -24.73
C ASN A 94 -31.18 3.15 -23.37
N ASN A 95 -30.90 1.84 -23.31
CA ASN A 95 -30.37 1.21 -22.10
C ASN A 95 -28.94 1.72 -21.79
N ALA A 96 -28.08 1.86 -22.79
CA ALA A 96 -26.72 2.37 -22.63
C ALA A 96 -26.70 3.84 -22.16
N SER A 97 -27.55 4.71 -22.71
CA SER A 97 -27.67 6.10 -22.25
C SER A 97 -28.10 6.18 -20.79
N LYS A 98 -29.04 5.34 -20.35
CA LYS A 98 -29.45 5.26 -18.94
C LYS A 98 -28.34 4.75 -18.02
N LEU A 99 -27.56 3.77 -18.47
CA LEU A 99 -26.39 3.31 -17.72
C LEU A 99 -25.37 4.45 -17.61
N ALA A 100 -25.15 5.21 -18.69
CA ALA A 100 -24.29 6.37 -18.66
C ALA A 100 -24.75 7.43 -17.64
N GLU A 101 -26.06 7.69 -17.53
CA GLU A 101 -26.62 8.52 -16.45
C GLU A 101 -26.29 7.99 -15.05
N ILE A 102 -26.46 6.68 -14.81
CA ILE A 102 -26.19 6.04 -13.52
C ILE A 102 -24.71 6.22 -13.11
N PHE A 103 -23.79 6.04 -14.05
CA PHE A 103 -22.35 6.20 -13.84
C PHE A 103 -21.87 7.65 -14.07
N LYS A 104 -22.80 8.60 -14.20
CA LYS A 104 -22.55 10.05 -14.30
C LYS A 104 -21.63 10.48 -15.45
N PHE A 105 -21.85 9.94 -16.65
CA PHE A 105 -21.16 10.40 -17.87
C PHE A 105 -22.13 10.56 -19.04
N LYS A 106 -21.72 11.35 -20.05
CA LYS A 106 -22.51 11.60 -21.26
C LYS A 106 -22.11 10.61 -22.36
N LEU A 107 -23.10 9.98 -22.98
CA LEU A 107 -22.91 9.01 -24.06
C LEU A 107 -23.96 9.22 -25.15
N ASN A 108 -23.50 9.60 -26.35
CA ASN A 108 -24.36 9.89 -27.49
C ASN A 108 -23.96 9.07 -28.72
N PHE A 109 -24.96 8.54 -29.43
CA PHE A 109 -24.82 7.67 -30.60
C PHE A 109 -25.32 8.40 -31.86
N SER A 110 -24.60 9.44 -32.26
CA SER A 110 -25.09 10.41 -33.25
C SER A 110 -25.01 9.92 -34.69
N LYS A 111 -23.95 9.19 -35.04
CA LYS A 111 -23.70 8.73 -36.42
C LYS A 111 -23.18 7.29 -36.44
N PRO A 112 -23.32 6.57 -37.57
CA PRO A 112 -22.62 5.32 -37.80
C PRO A 112 -21.10 5.49 -37.62
N ASN A 113 -20.44 4.49 -37.06
CA ASN A 113 -18.99 4.49 -36.79
C ASN A 113 -18.46 5.66 -35.93
N GLU A 114 -19.33 6.37 -35.21
CA GLU A 114 -18.94 7.50 -34.36
C GLU A 114 -19.76 7.50 -33.05
N VAL A 115 -19.07 7.68 -31.92
CA VAL A 115 -19.70 7.89 -30.61
C VAL A 115 -19.11 9.12 -29.94
N THR A 116 -19.94 9.89 -29.24
CA THR A 116 -19.47 10.99 -28.40
C THR A 116 -19.54 10.59 -26.92
N ILE A 117 -18.39 10.61 -26.23
CA ILE A 117 -18.26 10.30 -24.81
C ILE A 117 -17.74 11.54 -24.08
N ASN A 118 -18.54 12.11 -23.16
CA ASN A 118 -18.20 13.35 -22.44
C ASN A 118 -17.77 14.51 -23.36
N GLY A 119 -18.36 14.60 -24.56
CA GLY A 119 -18.03 15.63 -25.55
C GLY A 119 -16.86 15.30 -26.48
N ILE A 120 -16.17 14.17 -26.27
CA ILE A 120 -15.07 13.70 -27.13
C ILE A 120 -15.64 12.75 -28.17
N GLN A 121 -15.44 13.05 -29.45
CA GLN A 121 -15.77 12.17 -30.56
C GLN A 121 -14.74 11.04 -30.66
N ILE A 122 -15.23 9.81 -30.84
CA ILE A 122 -14.41 8.61 -30.95
C ILE A 122 -14.92 7.79 -32.14
N ASN A 123 -14.00 7.48 -33.06
CA ASN A 123 -14.29 6.78 -34.32
C ASN A 123 -13.74 5.34 -34.33
N SER A 124 -13.25 4.85 -33.17
CA SER A 124 -12.72 3.50 -33.01
C SER A 124 -13.49 2.75 -31.92
N LEU A 125 -14.02 1.57 -32.26
CA LEU A 125 -14.68 0.67 -31.31
C LEU A 125 -13.76 0.30 -30.14
N LYS A 126 -12.48 0.04 -30.41
CA LYS A 126 -11.50 -0.34 -29.38
C LYS A 126 -11.31 0.79 -28.38
N GLU A 127 -11.14 2.01 -28.88
CA GLU A 127 -10.96 3.20 -28.06
C GLU A 127 -12.23 3.51 -27.23
N ALA A 128 -13.41 3.46 -27.85
CA ALA A 128 -14.68 3.69 -27.17
C ALA A 128 -14.90 2.69 -26.01
N ARG A 129 -14.64 1.39 -26.26
CA ARG A 129 -14.74 0.34 -25.22
C ARG A 129 -13.80 0.59 -24.05
N THR A 130 -12.54 0.96 -24.33
CA THR A 130 -11.55 1.29 -23.30
C THR A 130 -12.01 2.49 -22.49
N LYS A 131 -12.45 3.56 -23.14
CA LYS A 131 -12.87 4.80 -22.48
C LYS A 131 -14.09 4.59 -21.57
N VAL A 132 -15.12 3.88 -22.03
CA VAL A 132 -16.30 3.54 -21.20
C VAL A 132 -15.88 2.73 -19.98
N LYS A 133 -15.02 1.73 -20.17
CA LYS A 133 -14.54 0.86 -19.10
C LYS A 133 -13.76 1.65 -18.05
N GLU A 134 -12.88 2.56 -18.46
CA GLU A 134 -12.13 3.45 -17.55
C GLU A 134 -13.05 4.37 -16.75
N ILE A 135 -14.04 4.99 -17.40
CA ILE A 135 -14.99 5.90 -16.74
C ILE A 135 -15.79 5.15 -15.67
N ILE A 136 -16.38 4.01 -16.02
CA ILE A 136 -17.20 3.21 -15.10
C ILE A 136 -16.36 2.71 -13.92
N ARG A 137 -15.16 2.18 -14.19
CA ARG A 137 -14.28 1.67 -13.13
C ARG A 137 -13.82 2.77 -12.20
N LYS A 138 -13.44 3.93 -12.73
CA LYS A 138 -13.06 5.10 -11.93
C LYS A 138 -14.22 5.54 -11.05
N HIS A 139 -15.42 5.67 -11.60
CA HIS A 139 -16.62 6.05 -10.86
C HIS A 139 -16.89 5.12 -9.67
N GLU A 140 -16.87 3.80 -9.90
CA GLU A 140 -17.08 2.82 -8.84
C GLU A 140 -15.96 2.84 -7.80
N ASN A 141 -14.70 2.89 -8.24
CA ASN A 141 -13.57 2.93 -7.33
C ASN A 141 -13.59 4.17 -6.43
N ASP A 142 -13.92 5.35 -6.97
CA ASP A 142 -14.04 6.60 -6.20
C ASP A 142 -15.18 6.51 -5.15
N LYS A 143 -16.32 5.92 -5.53
CA LYS A 143 -17.43 5.63 -4.61
C LYS A 143 -16.98 4.70 -3.47
N TRP A 144 -16.30 3.60 -3.78
CA TRP A 144 -15.84 2.65 -2.77
C TRP A 144 -14.75 3.25 -1.87
N LEU A 145 -13.84 4.06 -2.41
CA LEU A 145 -12.86 4.80 -1.61
C LEU A 145 -13.54 5.74 -0.61
N GLN A 146 -14.56 6.49 -1.05
CA GLN A 146 -15.33 7.34 -0.17
C GLN A 146 -16.00 6.54 0.95
N ASP A 147 -16.61 5.40 0.64
CA ASP A 147 -17.23 4.52 1.62
C ASP A 147 -16.22 3.93 2.60
N TRP A 148 -15.05 3.52 2.12
CA TRP A 148 -13.97 3.00 2.97
C TRP A 148 -13.42 4.07 3.93
N GLY A 149 -13.30 5.31 3.46
CA GLY A 149 -12.82 6.45 4.24
C GLY A 149 -13.74 6.90 5.38
N LYS A 150 -15.01 6.50 5.42
CA LYS A 150 -15.96 6.96 6.46
C LYS A 150 -15.59 6.48 7.87
N SER A 151 -15.27 5.20 7.99
CA SER A 151 -15.31 4.50 9.30
C SER A 151 -13.96 4.20 9.92
N MET A 152 -12.86 4.26 9.16
CA MET A 152 -11.57 3.72 9.60
C MET A 152 -10.44 4.74 9.49
N LYS A 153 -9.63 4.87 10.56
CA LYS A 153 -8.50 5.81 10.59
C LYS A 153 -7.42 5.46 9.56
N TYR A 154 -7.13 4.17 9.38
CA TYR A 154 -6.19 3.71 8.36
C TYR A 154 -6.63 4.12 6.96
N ALA A 155 -7.90 3.88 6.61
CA ALA A 155 -8.47 4.23 5.31
C ALA A 155 -8.34 5.74 5.04
N LYS A 156 -8.69 6.58 6.02
CA LYS A 156 -8.52 8.05 5.92
C LYS A 156 -7.08 8.44 5.59
N THR A 157 -6.12 7.95 6.38
CA THR A 157 -4.69 8.23 6.14
C THR A 157 -4.20 7.67 4.79
N PHE A 158 -4.68 6.51 4.36
CA PHE A 158 -4.34 5.95 3.06
C PHE A 158 -4.86 6.82 1.93
N ILE A 159 -6.12 7.24 2.00
CA ILE A 159 -6.78 8.10 0.99
C ILE A 159 -6.08 9.47 0.92
N GLU A 160 -5.74 10.08 2.06
CA GLU A 160 -4.97 11.33 2.13
C GLU A 160 -3.61 11.23 1.43
N LEU A 161 -3.01 10.04 1.40
CA LEU A 161 -1.71 9.78 0.80
C LEU A 161 -1.79 9.04 -0.53
N LYS A 162 -2.98 8.83 -1.09
CA LYS A 162 -3.24 7.95 -2.25
C LYS A 162 -2.30 8.24 -3.43
N ASP A 163 -2.12 9.51 -3.77
CA ASP A 163 -1.27 9.93 -4.89
C ASP A 163 0.23 9.90 -4.59
N ARG A 164 0.62 9.45 -3.39
CA ARG A 164 2.01 9.39 -2.91
C ARG A 164 2.40 8.01 -2.39
N ILE A 165 1.45 7.11 -2.20
CA ILE A 165 1.63 5.78 -1.63
C ILE A 165 1.52 4.70 -2.70
N GLU A 166 2.34 3.67 -2.55
CA GLU A 166 2.26 2.44 -3.30
C GLU A 166 2.20 1.24 -2.36
N LEU A 167 1.75 0.10 -2.89
CA LEU A 167 1.82 -1.20 -2.23
C LEU A 167 2.68 -2.16 -3.06
N PRO A 168 4.02 -2.01 -3.07
CA PRO A 168 4.88 -2.77 -3.96
C PRO A 168 4.80 -4.29 -3.79
N TYR A 169 4.45 -4.79 -2.59
CA TYR A 169 4.26 -6.21 -2.33
C TYR A 169 3.15 -6.84 -3.18
N MET A 170 2.21 -6.07 -3.75
CA MET A 170 1.15 -6.58 -4.63
C MET A 170 1.72 -7.26 -5.88
N LYS A 171 2.92 -6.86 -6.30
CA LYS A 171 3.65 -7.47 -7.43
C LYS A 171 4.48 -8.69 -7.02
N THR A 172 4.29 -9.20 -5.80
CA THR A 172 5.05 -10.31 -5.24
C THR A 172 4.12 -11.44 -4.77
N ASN A 173 4.67 -12.64 -4.58
CA ASN A 173 3.90 -13.80 -4.14
C ASN A 173 3.55 -13.71 -2.65
N VAL A 174 2.41 -13.07 -2.34
CA VAL A 174 1.85 -12.99 -1.00
C VAL A 174 0.67 -13.96 -0.88
N SER A 175 0.71 -14.84 0.13
CA SER A 175 -0.37 -15.81 0.37
C SER A 175 -1.69 -15.12 0.76
N ALA A 176 -2.82 -15.71 0.37
CA ALA A 176 -4.15 -15.23 0.74
C ALA A 176 -4.33 -15.04 2.26
N MET A 177 -3.74 -15.93 3.07
CA MET A 177 -3.75 -15.81 4.53
C MET A 177 -2.97 -14.59 5.03
N THR A 178 -1.86 -14.24 4.37
CA THR A 178 -1.10 -13.03 4.71
C THR A 178 -1.93 -11.80 4.41
N PHE A 179 -2.52 -11.73 3.21
CA PHE A 179 -3.45 -10.65 2.82
C PHE A 179 -4.58 -10.47 3.81
N ARG A 180 -5.31 -11.55 4.11
CA ARG A 180 -6.41 -11.53 5.06
C ARG A 180 -6.01 -10.91 6.39
N ASN A 181 -4.92 -11.41 6.99
CA ASN A 181 -4.47 -10.99 8.31
C ASN A 181 -3.98 -9.54 8.32
N THR A 182 -3.23 -9.10 7.30
CA THR A 182 -2.71 -7.73 7.24
C THR A 182 -3.78 -6.72 6.87
N TYR A 183 -4.73 -7.07 6.01
CA TYR A 183 -5.89 -6.21 5.72
C TYR A 183 -6.81 -6.12 6.94
N GLY A 184 -7.04 -7.24 7.63
CA GLY A 184 -7.73 -7.24 8.92
C GLY A 184 -7.02 -6.36 9.95
N ALA A 185 -5.69 -6.35 9.98
CA ALA A 185 -4.94 -5.45 10.85
C ALA A 185 -5.11 -3.97 10.47
N ALA A 186 -5.05 -3.64 9.17
CA ALA A 186 -5.30 -2.28 8.67
C ALA A 186 -6.68 -1.76 9.08
N GLU A 187 -7.68 -2.64 9.07
CA GLU A 187 -9.07 -2.29 9.38
C GLU A 187 -9.44 -2.47 10.86
N GLU A 188 -8.49 -2.83 11.73
CA GLU A 188 -8.73 -3.14 13.15
C GLU A 188 -9.77 -4.27 13.37
N GLN A 189 -9.77 -5.26 12.47
CA GLN A 189 -10.70 -6.41 12.45
C GLN A 189 -10.10 -7.70 13.02
N LEU A 190 -8.88 -7.64 13.55
CA LEU A 190 -8.30 -8.78 14.25
C LEU A 190 -8.96 -8.94 15.62
N PHE A 191 -9.13 -10.19 16.05
CA PHE A 191 -9.74 -10.52 17.34
C PHE A 191 -8.77 -10.23 18.50
N THR A 192 -8.62 -8.95 18.79
CA THR A 192 -7.87 -8.40 19.89
C THR A 192 -8.74 -8.22 21.13
N ASN A 193 -8.14 -7.98 22.29
CA ASN A 193 -8.88 -7.68 23.52
C ASN A 193 -9.63 -6.34 23.46
N THR A 194 -9.35 -5.49 22.47
CA THR A 194 -10.12 -4.26 22.19
C THR A 194 -11.17 -4.44 21.09
N HIS A 195 -11.27 -5.64 20.50
CA HIS A 195 -12.25 -5.91 19.45
C HIS A 195 -13.67 -5.79 20.02
N VAL A 196 -14.62 -5.32 19.21
CA VAL A 196 -16.01 -5.07 19.64
C VAL A 196 -16.74 -6.33 20.14
N GLN A 197 -16.30 -7.50 19.69
CA GLN A 197 -16.81 -8.82 20.10
C GLN A 197 -15.95 -9.50 21.18
N ALA A 198 -14.90 -8.85 21.69
CA ALA A 198 -14.07 -9.42 22.74
C ALA A 198 -14.81 -9.43 24.09
N ASP A 199 -14.50 -10.42 24.93
CA ASP A 199 -15.01 -10.48 26.29
C ASP A 199 -14.58 -9.23 27.08
N ARG A 200 -15.56 -8.44 27.54
CA ARG A 200 -15.38 -7.19 28.29
C ARG A 200 -14.67 -7.42 29.63
N LYS A 201 -14.53 -8.67 30.08
CA LYS A 201 -13.77 -9.04 31.27
C LYS A 201 -12.28 -8.69 31.16
N TYR A 202 -11.72 -8.67 29.95
CA TYR A 202 -10.38 -8.15 29.71
C TYR A 202 -10.48 -6.66 29.40
N VAL A 203 -9.84 -5.82 30.22
CA VAL A 203 -9.88 -4.33 30.16
C VAL A 203 -9.14 -3.77 28.92
N GLY A 204 -9.33 -4.37 27.75
CA GLY A 204 -8.64 -4.03 26.51
C GLY A 204 -7.12 -4.19 26.54
N LYS A 205 -6.51 -4.64 27.65
CA LYS A 205 -5.06 -4.73 27.81
C LYS A 205 -4.47 -5.80 26.90
N CYS A 206 -3.30 -5.50 26.34
CA CYS A 206 -2.51 -6.39 25.50
C CYS A 206 -2.21 -7.71 26.19
N ARG A 207 -2.51 -8.84 25.52
CA ARG A 207 -2.30 -10.17 26.08
C ARG A 207 -0.84 -10.54 26.23
N LYS A 208 0.06 -9.83 25.54
CA LYS A 208 1.52 -10.05 25.62
C LYS A 208 2.20 -9.13 26.61
N CYS A 209 2.13 -7.81 26.41
CA CYS A 209 2.81 -6.89 27.32
C CYS A 209 2.03 -6.58 28.60
N LYS A 210 0.70 -6.83 28.64
CA LYS A 210 -0.18 -6.55 29.78
C LYS A 210 -0.27 -5.07 30.21
N VAL A 211 0.34 -4.15 29.46
CA VAL A 211 0.37 -2.71 29.77
C VAL A 211 -0.64 -1.93 28.94
N ALA A 212 -0.39 -1.77 27.63
CA ALA A 212 -1.19 -0.91 26.76
C ALA A 212 -2.43 -1.62 26.19
N GLN A 213 -3.33 -0.87 25.57
CA GLN A 213 -4.49 -1.42 24.85
C GLN A 213 -4.06 -2.26 23.64
N GLU A 214 -4.70 -3.42 23.46
CA GLU A 214 -4.40 -4.41 22.42
C GLU A 214 -4.94 -4.02 21.03
N THR A 215 -4.61 -2.87 20.50
CA THR A 215 -5.00 -2.52 19.11
C THR A 215 -4.09 -3.19 18.09
N CYS A 216 -4.52 -3.33 16.83
CA CYS A 216 -3.65 -3.81 15.75
C CYS A 216 -2.44 -2.88 15.57
N TYR A 217 -2.65 -1.57 15.71
CA TYR A 217 -1.56 -0.59 15.78
C TYR A 217 -0.54 -0.92 16.88
N HIS A 218 -1.01 -1.23 18.10
CA HIS A 218 -0.14 -1.62 19.21
C HIS A 218 0.64 -2.90 18.90
N ILE A 219 -0.05 -3.94 18.42
CA ILE A 219 0.54 -5.25 18.09
C ILE A 219 1.67 -5.12 17.07
N LEU A 220 1.50 -4.26 16.07
CA LEU A 220 2.42 -4.15 14.94
C LEU A 220 3.54 -3.11 15.13
N SER A 221 3.38 -2.15 16.05
CA SER A 221 4.26 -0.98 16.15
C SER A 221 4.76 -0.65 17.56
N CYS A 222 4.04 -1.03 18.62
CA CYS A 222 4.28 -0.48 19.96
C CYS A 222 4.43 -1.54 21.06
N CYS A 223 4.07 -2.80 20.81
CA CYS A 223 4.12 -3.82 21.85
C CYS A 223 5.56 -4.11 22.34
N ASP A 224 5.85 -3.78 23.60
CA ASP A 224 7.17 -3.98 24.22
C ASP A 224 7.62 -5.44 24.23
N ALA A 225 6.67 -6.37 24.30
CA ALA A 225 6.95 -7.81 24.22
C ALA A 225 7.64 -8.23 22.90
N TRP A 226 7.51 -7.42 21.83
CA TRP A 226 8.08 -7.70 20.52
C TRP A 226 9.32 -6.87 20.18
N VAL A 227 9.61 -5.82 20.95
CA VAL A 227 10.71 -4.87 20.65
C VAL A 227 12.04 -5.60 20.55
N GLY A 228 12.39 -6.42 21.54
CA GLY A 228 13.66 -7.17 21.55
C GLY A 228 13.67 -8.43 20.67
N THR A 229 12.58 -8.76 19.99
CA THR A 229 12.43 -10.02 19.24
C THR A 229 11.98 -9.79 17.81
N LEU A 230 10.66 -9.85 17.55
CA LEU A 230 10.09 -9.83 16.20
C LEU A 230 10.28 -8.47 15.50
N TYR A 231 10.34 -7.36 16.24
CA TYR A 231 10.62 -6.05 15.64
C TYR A 231 12.07 -5.93 15.18
N VAL A 232 13.03 -6.40 16.00
CA VAL A 232 14.45 -6.49 15.60
C VAL A 232 14.62 -7.42 14.41
N GLU A 233 13.94 -8.57 14.40
CA GLU A 233 13.97 -9.50 13.25
C GLU A 233 13.47 -8.83 11.97
N ARG A 234 12.31 -8.17 12.02
CA ARG A 234 11.72 -7.44 10.89
C ARG A 234 12.68 -6.39 10.35
N HIS A 235 13.23 -5.57 11.24
CA HIS A 235 14.18 -4.52 10.91
C HIS A 235 15.43 -5.10 10.23
N ASN A 236 16.06 -6.09 10.86
CA ASN A 236 17.30 -6.69 10.37
C ASN A 236 17.12 -7.41 9.04
N ARG A 237 15.94 -8.00 8.76
CA ARG A 237 15.67 -8.61 7.44
C ARG A 237 15.71 -7.58 6.31
N ILE A 238 15.17 -6.39 6.52
CA ILE A 238 15.19 -5.31 5.52
C ILE A 238 16.62 -4.75 5.38
N ALA A 239 17.29 -4.44 6.49
CA ALA A 239 18.67 -3.96 6.46
C ALA A 239 19.61 -4.98 5.78
N ARG A 240 19.43 -6.28 6.07
CA ARG A 240 20.20 -7.37 5.44
C ARG A 240 19.97 -7.43 3.93
N LEU A 241 18.72 -7.29 3.49
CA LEU A 241 18.40 -7.25 2.07
C LEU A 241 19.17 -6.12 1.36
N ILE A 242 19.21 -4.92 1.95
CA ILE A 242 19.97 -3.79 1.41
C ILE A 242 21.48 -4.10 1.42
N TYR A 243 22.02 -4.63 2.52
CA TYR A 243 23.42 -5.02 2.65
C TYR A 243 23.85 -6.01 1.56
N GLU A 244 23.08 -7.07 1.34
CA GLU A 244 23.37 -8.06 0.32
C GLU A 244 23.35 -7.47 -1.09
N GLU A 245 22.44 -6.54 -1.37
CA GLU A 245 22.37 -5.87 -2.67
C GLU A 245 23.57 -4.94 -2.90
N LEU A 246 24.00 -4.21 -1.86
CA LEU A 246 25.24 -3.42 -1.91
C LEU A 246 26.47 -4.32 -2.10
N CYS A 247 26.50 -5.50 -1.47
CA CYS A 247 27.58 -6.45 -1.69
C CYS A 247 27.64 -6.92 -3.14
N ARG A 248 26.51 -7.31 -3.74
CA ARG A 248 26.43 -7.70 -5.16
C ARG A 248 26.92 -6.58 -6.07
N LYS A 249 26.41 -5.37 -5.83
CA LYS A 249 26.74 -4.18 -6.63
C LYS A 249 28.23 -3.86 -6.64
N TYR A 250 28.87 -3.86 -5.46
CA TYR A 250 30.29 -3.51 -5.32
C TYR A 250 31.22 -4.72 -5.31
N LYS A 251 30.74 -5.88 -5.79
CA LYS A 251 31.51 -7.13 -5.91
C LYS A 251 32.19 -7.56 -4.61
N LEU A 252 31.52 -7.33 -3.47
CA LEU A 252 31.93 -7.83 -2.16
C LEU A 252 31.35 -9.22 -1.91
N LYS A 253 31.93 -9.96 -0.95
CA LYS A 253 31.43 -11.28 -0.55
C LYS A 253 30.01 -11.17 0.02
N VAL A 254 29.03 -11.69 -0.70
CA VAL A 254 27.63 -11.74 -0.24
C VAL A 254 27.49 -12.85 0.83
N PRO A 255 26.97 -12.55 2.04
CA PRO A 255 26.74 -13.57 3.07
C PRO A 255 25.61 -14.51 2.67
N LYS A 256 25.76 -15.81 2.95
CA LYS A 256 24.67 -16.79 2.72
C LYS A 256 23.54 -16.60 3.72
N VAL A 257 22.33 -17.07 3.41
CA VAL A 257 21.08 -16.87 4.19
C VAL A 257 21.24 -17.16 5.69
N ASN A 258 21.99 -18.21 6.07
CA ASN A 258 22.16 -18.60 7.47
C ASN A 258 23.50 -18.12 8.09
N GLU A 259 24.31 -17.38 7.33
CA GLU A 259 25.56 -16.83 7.84
C GLU A 259 25.32 -15.53 8.61
N LYS A 260 26.17 -15.30 9.61
CA LYS A 260 26.24 -14.01 10.31
C LYS A 260 26.71 -12.93 9.34
N ILE A 261 26.10 -11.75 9.40
CA ILE A 261 26.48 -10.62 8.55
C ILE A 261 27.90 -10.16 8.94
N PRO A 262 28.85 -10.09 7.99
CA PRO A 262 30.17 -9.53 8.25
C PRO A 262 30.08 -8.07 8.68
N LEU A 263 30.76 -7.71 9.77
CA LEU A 263 30.72 -6.34 10.32
C LEU A 263 31.44 -5.33 9.42
N LEU A 264 32.41 -5.80 8.64
CA LEU A 264 33.20 -5.02 7.70
C LEU A 264 33.41 -5.85 6.43
N LEU A 265 33.11 -5.26 5.29
CA LEU A 265 33.57 -5.71 3.98
C LEU A 265 34.18 -4.51 3.25
N GLU A 266 35.34 -4.70 2.67
CA GLU A 266 36.11 -3.61 2.09
C GLU A 266 36.90 -4.09 0.88
N ASN A 267 36.98 -3.24 -0.13
CA ASN A 267 37.89 -3.36 -1.27
C ASN A 267 38.46 -1.97 -1.59
N ASP A 268 39.16 -1.82 -2.71
CA ASP A 268 39.78 -0.53 -3.09
C ASP A 268 38.76 0.59 -3.38
N GLU A 269 37.51 0.24 -3.66
CA GLU A 269 36.48 1.20 -4.06
C GLU A 269 35.55 1.58 -2.91
N VAL A 270 35.21 0.61 -2.04
CA VAL A 270 34.18 0.78 -1.02
C VAL A 270 34.56 0.16 0.32
N CYS A 271 34.04 0.75 1.39
CA CYS A 271 34.00 0.17 2.73
C CYS A 271 32.54 0.10 3.20
N LEU A 272 32.02 -1.11 3.39
CA LEU A 272 30.67 -1.39 3.88
C LEU A 272 30.73 -1.94 5.31
N ARG A 273 30.00 -1.32 6.24
CA ARG A 273 29.95 -1.76 7.64
C ARG A 273 28.51 -1.94 8.13
N TRP A 274 28.31 -2.97 8.94
CA TRP A 274 27.01 -3.32 9.54
C TRP A 274 26.98 -2.91 11.01
N ASN A 275 25.95 -2.15 11.43
CA ASN A 275 25.76 -1.70 12.82
C ASN A 275 27.03 -1.09 13.45
N TYR A 276 27.74 -0.27 12.67
CA TYR A 276 29.05 0.26 13.07
C TYR A 276 28.90 1.51 13.93
N THR A 277 29.48 1.49 15.14
CA THR A 277 29.56 2.69 15.98
C THR A 277 30.70 3.56 15.48
N ILE A 278 30.36 4.71 14.92
CA ILE A 278 31.31 5.65 14.33
C ILE A 278 32.02 6.42 15.45
N PRO A 279 33.36 6.47 15.49
CA PRO A 279 34.09 7.35 16.38
C PRO A 279 33.71 8.81 16.11
N ALA A 280 33.50 9.61 17.16
CA ALA A 280 33.12 11.02 17.05
C ALA A 280 34.06 11.88 17.90
N SER A 281 34.38 13.08 17.44
CA SER A 281 35.21 14.03 18.19
C SER A 281 34.51 14.64 19.40
N THR A 282 33.18 14.62 19.41
CA THR A 282 32.34 15.11 20.51
C THR A 282 31.40 14.01 21.00
N SER A 283 30.73 14.26 22.13
CA SER A 283 29.74 13.32 22.68
C SER A 283 28.48 13.30 21.83
N ILE A 284 28.43 12.39 20.85
CA ILE A 284 27.28 12.18 19.96
C ILE A 284 26.64 10.84 20.29
N TYR A 285 25.38 10.87 20.69
CA TYR A 285 24.57 9.69 20.98
C TYR A 285 24.20 8.92 19.69
N HIS A 286 23.67 9.62 18.68
CA HIS A 286 23.27 9.02 17.40
C HIS A 286 24.46 8.90 16.44
N ARG A 287 25.25 7.84 16.62
CA ARG A 287 26.47 7.59 15.84
C ARG A 287 26.62 6.15 15.34
N LYS A 288 25.54 5.37 15.40
CA LYS A 288 25.55 3.95 15.05
C LYS A 288 24.49 3.67 13.99
N PRO A 289 24.76 3.97 12.71
CA PRO A 289 23.83 3.66 11.64
C PRO A 289 23.68 2.15 11.44
N ASP A 290 22.54 1.76 10.86
CA ASP A 290 22.29 0.35 10.51
C ASP A 290 23.32 -0.12 9.47
N LEU A 291 23.55 0.70 8.44
CA LEU A 291 24.62 0.49 7.46
C LEU A 291 25.44 1.77 7.26
N TYR A 292 26.74 1.58 7.15
CA TYR A 292 27.69 2.61 6.74
C TYR A 292 28.33 2.19 5.42
N LEU A 293 28.21 3.01 4.38
CA LEU A 293 28.84 2.77 3.08
C LEU A 293 29.73 3.96 2.72
N HIS A 294 31.03 3.73 2.60
CA HIS A 294 31.99 4.72 2.13
C HIS A 294 32.41 4.38 0.71
N LEU A 295 32.10 5.25 -0.24
CA LEU A 295 32.59 5.22 -1.61
C LEU A 295 33.91 6.01 -1.67
N LYS A 296 35.03 5.30 -1.59
CA LYS A 296 36.36 5.90 -1.40
C LYS A 296 36.75 6.80 -2.56
N LYS A 297 36.50 6.34 -3.79
CA LYS A 297 36.82 7.07 -5.02
C LYS A 297 35.96 8.32 -5.23
N GLU A 298 34.70 8.27 -4.78
CA GLU A 298 33.75 9.40 -4.88
C GLU A 298 33.89 10.39 -3.71
N GLY A 299 34.70 10.08 -2.68
CA GLY A 299 34.77 10.90 -1.46
C GLY A 299 33.41 11.05 -0.78
N LYS A 300 32.59 9.98 -0.78
CA LYS A 300 31.18 10.03 -0.36
C LYS A 300 30.84 8.93 0.64
N ILE A 301 30.13 9.28 1.71
CA ILE A 301 29.66 8.36 2.74
C ILE A 301 28.13 8.40 2.79
N PHE A 302 27.51 7.22 2.79
CA PHE A 302 26.09 7.04 3.07
C PHE A 302 25.91 6.43 4.46
N LEU A 303 25.11 7.09 5.30
CA LEU A 303 24.61 6.54 6.55
C LEU A 303 23.17 6.10 6.31
N ILE A 304 22.94 4.79 6.21
CA ILE A 304 21.65 4.21 5.84
C ILE A 304 20.94 3.75 7.12
N GLU A 305 19.70 4.20 7.27
CA GLU A 305 18.86 3.96 8.43
C GLU A 305 17.57 3.31 7.99
N VAL A 306 17.28 2.12 8.53
CA VAL A 306 16.07 1.37 8.22
C VAL A 306 15.02 1.63 9.30
N SER A 307 13.76 1.65 8.87
CA SER A 307 12.65 1.68 9.82
C SER A 307 11.41 1.01 9.25
N VAL A 308 10.66 0.33 10.11
CA VAL A 308 9.31 -0.13 9.80
C VAL A 308 8.35 0.47 10.80
N ASN A 309 7.33 1.19 10.32
CA ASN A 309 6.42 1.93 11.19
C ASN A 309 4.99 1.95 10.60
N ALA A 310 4.00 2.32 11.41
CA ALA A 310 2.64 2.48 10.93
C ALA A 310 2.54 3.62 9.91
N LEU A 311 1.63 3.48 8.93
CA LEU A 311 1.44 4.44 7.85
C LEU A 311 1.35 5.90 8.33
N LYS A 312 0.53 6.16 9.36
CA LYS A 312 0.36 7.49 9.98
C LYS A 312 1.64 8.14 10.51
N ASN A 313 2.69 7.34 10.75
CA ASN A 313 3.95 7.77 11.36
C ASN A 313 5.11 7.85 10.36
N ILE A 314 4.96 7.36 9.12
CA ILE A 314 6.07 7.19 8.17
C ILE A 314 6.83 8.50 7.92
N LEU A 315 6.12 9.59 7.61
CA LEU A 315 6.74 10.89 7.33
C LEU A 315 7.47 11.47 8.55
N ARG A 316 6.90 11.30 9.75
CA ARG A 316 7.51 11.78 10.98
C ARG A 316 8.71 10.94 11.39
N GLN A 317 8.69 9.63 11.11
CA GLN A 317 9.84 8.75 11.28
C GLN A 317 10.99 9.15 10.35
N ARG A 318 10.71 9.58 9.11
CA ARG A 318 11.72 10.15 8.21
C ARG A 318 12.38 11.38 8.80
N LYS A 319 11.57 12.35 9.24
CA LYS A 319 12.07 13.57 9.89
C LYS A 319 12.94 13.24 11.11
N LEU A 320 12.50 12.30 11.95
CA LEU A 320 13.25 11.88 13.14
C LEU A 320 14.64 11.34 12.81
N LYS A 321 14.74 10.42 11.83
CA LYS A 321 16.02 9.82 11.42
C LYS A 321 16.95 10.87 10.81
N LEU A 322 16.43 11.77 9.97
CA LEU A 322 17.22 12.89 9.45
C LEU A 322 17.71 13.80 10.58
N ALA A 323 16.85 14.19 11.51
CA ALA A 323 17.19 15.08 12.62
C ALA A 323 18.30 14.50 13.51
N ARG A 324 18.20 13.22 13.87
CA ARG A 324 19.18 12.52 14.72
C ARG A 324 20.59 12.55 14.14
N TYR A 325 20.71 12.38 12.82
CA TYR A 325 22.01 12.23 12.17
C TYR A 325 22.54 13.54 11.56
N SER A 326 21.70 14.55 11.32
CA SER A 326 22.09 15.78 10.61
C SER A 326 21.77 17.10 11.31
N VAL A 327 20.91 17.11 12.34
CA VAL A 327 20.54 18.35 13.06
C VAL A 327 21.13 18.35 14.46
N ASN A 328 20.77 17.35 15.28
CA ASN A 328 21.32 17.18 16.62
C ASN A 328 21.30 15.70 17.02
N GLY A 329 22.50 15.16 17.24
CA GLY A 329 22.75 13.78 17.61
C GLY A 329 23.20 13.59 19.06
N GLU A 330 23.27 14.64 19.89
CA GLU A 330 23.88 14.60 21.24
C GLU A 330 23.08 13.78 22.25
N LYS A 331 21.75 13.76 22.09
CA LYS A 331 20.83 13.04 23.00
C LYS A 331 19.82 12.20 22.24
N LEU A 332 19.15 11.31 22.96
CA LEU A 332 18.02 10.53 22.43
C LEU A 332 16.86 11.47 22.06
N LEU A 333 16.75 11.82 20.78
CA LEU A 333 15.62 12.59 20.25
C LEU A 333 14.38 11.70 20.15
N LYS A 334 13.28 12.11 20.78
CA LYS A 334 11.99 11.41 20.74
C LYS A 334 11.12 11.89 19.58
N PHE A 335 10.04 11.16 19.33
CA PHE A 335 9.15 11.41 18.19
C PHE A 335 8.47 12.78 18.31
N GLU A 336 8.18 13.23 19.53
CA GLU A 336 7.48 14.49 19.87
C GLU A 336 8.37 15.72 19.66
N GLU A 337 9.68 15.57 19.83
CA GLU A 337 10.66 16.67 19.82
C GLU A 337 11.19 17.03 18.42
N VAL A 338 10.82 16.26 17.39
CA VAL A 338 11.40 16.38 16.04
C VAL A 338 11.20 17.74 15.40
N ASP A 339 10.04 18.38 15.62
CA ASP A 339 9.73 19.66 14.99
C ASP A 339 10.35 20.86 15.74
N THR A 340 10.83 20.67 16.98
CA THR A 340 11.41 21.73 17.84
C THR A 340 12.91 21.54 18.11
N VAL A 341 13.52 20.54 17.46
CA VAL A 341 14.94 20.22 17.64
C VAL A 341 15.83 21.38 17.20
N LYS A 342 16.67 21.86 18.13
CA LYS A 342 17.70 22.88 17.84
C LYS A 342 18.94 22.20 17.27
N ALA A 343 19.63 22.90 16.36
CA ALA A 343 20.91 22.44 15.82
C ALA A 343 21.94 22.23 16.95
N GLY A 344 22.71 21.15 16.84
CA GLY A 344 23.79 20.80 17.76
C GLY A 344 24.82 19.90 17.07
N ASN A 345 25.67 19.24 17.84
CA ASN A 345 26.63 18.29 17.29
C ASN A 345 25.90 17.10 16.66
N ASN A 346 26.37 16.66 15.49
CA ASN A 346 25.80 15.52 14.79
C ASN A 346 26.86 14.80 13.98
N ILE A 347 26.65 13.49 13.78
CA ILE A 347 27.67 12.62 13.20
C ILE A 347 27.95 12.96 11.74
N LYS A 348 26.98 13.53 11.02
CA LYS A 348 27.19 14.00 9.64
C LYS A 348 28.30 15.05 9.59
N LYS A 349 28.16 16.16 10.31
CA LYS A 349 29.16 17.25 10.33
C LYS A 349 30.52 16.79 10.83
N ASP A 350 30.53 15.95 11.88
CA ASP A 350 31.75 15.38 12.45
C ASP A 350 32.52 14.53 11.42
N LEU A 351 31.83 13.66 10.70
CA LEU A 351 32.42 12.86 9.62
C LEU A 351 32.89 13.70 8.43
N GLU A 352 32.09 14.69 8.00
CA GLU A 352 32.45 15.56 6.88
C GLU A 352 33.76 16.31 7.18
N SER A 353 33.92 16.80 8.41
CA SER A 353 35.14 17.46 8.87
C SER A 353 36.34 16.52 8.95
N ARG A 354 36.20 15.36 9.62
CA ARG A 354 37.32 14.43 9.85
C ARG A 354 37.76 13.69 8.60
N MET A 355 36.82 13.24 7.78
CA MET A 355 37.08 12.40 6.61
C MET A 355 37.26 13.21 5.33
N LYS A 356 36.96 14.52 5.35
CA LYS A 356 36.97 15.39 4.16
C LYS A 356 36.14 14.81 3.00
N CYS A 357 35.01 14.17 3.34
CA CYS A 357 34.11 13.49 2.42
C CYS A 357 32.69 14.03 2.57
N SER A 358 31.88 14.01 1.51
CA SER A 358 30.46 14.33 1.60
C SER A 358 29.70 13.23 2.35
N VAL A 359 28.84 13.59 3.31
CA VAL A 359 28.06 12.60 4.08
C VAL A 359 26.57 12.79 3.83
N GLU A 360 25.89 11.70 3.49
CA GLU A 360 24.46 11.70 3.19
C GLU A 360 23.70 10.69 4.03
N ILE A 361 22.56 11.12 4.59
CA ILE A 361 21.69 10.28 5.41
C ILE A 361 20.57 9.71 4.54
N ILE A 362 20.44 8.38 4.54
CA ILE A 362 19.50 7.63 3.72
C ILE A 362 18.49 6.90 4.61
N PRO A 363 17.38 7.53 5.01
CA PRO A 363 16.31 6.88 5.77
C PRO A 363 15.41 6.04 4.85
N ILE A 364 15.54 4.72 4.91
CA ILE A 364 14.68 3.77 4.21
C ILE A 364 13.56 3.34 5.15
N ILE A 365 12.33 3.77 4.85
CA ILE A 365 11.17 3.54 5.71
C ILE A 365 10.11 2.77 4.95
N VAL A 366 9.65 1.67 5.55
CA VAL A 366 8.57 0.83 5.04
C VAL A 366 7.41 0.88 6.02
N GLY A 367 6.19 0.90 5.51
CA GLY A 367 5.00 0.77 6.34
C GLY A 367 4.87 -0.64 6.92
N ASN A 368 4.26 -0.77 8.10
CA ASN A 368 4.04 -2.06 8.77
C ASN A 368 3.31 -3.08 7.90
N LEU A 369 2.44 -2.63 6.99
CA LEU A 369 1.65 -3.49 6.12
C LEU A 369 2.18 -3.45 4.68
N GLY A 370 3.44 -3.01 4.50
CA GLY A 370 4.14 -2.98 3.22
C GLY A 370 3.91 -1.69 2.42
N GLU A 371 3.36 -0.66 3.03
CA GLU A 371 3.21 0.65 2.40
C GLU A 371 4.57 1.27 2.03
N TRP A 372 4.64 1.92 0.88
CA TRP A 372 5.83 2.62 0.40
C TRP A 372 5.43 4.01 -0.08
N LEU A 373 6.16 5.05 0.33
CA LEU A 373 5.95 6.39 -0.23
C LEU A 373 6.86 6.58 -1.44
N MET A 374 6.30 7.02 -2.57
CA MET A 374 7.04 7.20 -3.83
C MET A 374 8.23 8.14 -3.68
N GLU A 375 8.13 9.15 -2.81
CA GLU A 375 9.23 10.07 -2.51
C GLU A 375 10.47 9.39 -1.89
N PHE A 376 10.37 8.13 -1.44
CA PHE A 376 11.51 7.37 -0.95
C PHE A 376 12.28 6.66 -2.07
N ASP A 377 11.78 6.67 -3.31
CA ASP A 377 12.51 6.13 -4.46
C ASP A 377 13.84 6.87 -4.68
N VAL A 378 13.90 8.16 -4.34
CA VAL A 378 15.13 8.97 -4.37
C VAL A 378 16.26 8.35 -3.53
N TYR A 379 15.94 7.63 -2.45
CA TYR A 379 16.93 6.97 -1.61
C TYR A 379 17.55 5.75 -2.28
N LEU A 380 16.75 5.01 -3.05
CA LEU A 380 17.23 3.88 -3.86
C LEU A 380 18.08 4.40 -5.03
N GLU A 381 17.64 5.49 -5.67
CA GLU A 381 18.39 6.16 -6.74
C GLU A 381 19.77 6.66 -6.26
N LYS A 382 19.82 7.31 -5.09
CA LYS A 382 21.09 7.77 -4.48
C LYS A 382 22.06 6.63 -4.18
N LEU A 383 21.53 5.50 -3.72
CA LEU A 383 22.32 4.29 -3.52
C LEU A 383 22.58 3.53 -4.83
N LYS A 384 22.05 4.01 -5.97
CA LYS A 384 21.98 3.37 -7.29
C LYS A 384 21.59 1.88 -7.16
N LEU A 385 20.51 1.61 -6.45
CA LEU A 385 19.90 0.29 -6.28
C LEU A 385 18.70 0.15 -7.22
N ASP A 386 18.39 -1.09 -7.64
CA ASP A 386 17.21 -1.37 -8.46
C ASP A 386 15.92 -0.97 -7.73
N ILE A 387 15.02 -0.28 -8.44
CA ILE A 387 13.70 0.10 -7.95
C ILE A 387 12.89 -1.11 -7.45
N ARG A 388 13.13 -2.31 -7.98
CA ARG A 388 12.52 -3.58 -7.51
C ARG A 388 12.84 -3.89 -6.05
N MET A 389 13.85 -3.27 -5.45
CA MET A 389 14.14 -3.36 -4.02
C MET A 389 12.94 -2.96 -3.17
N LYS A 390 12.14 -1.96 -3.60
CA LYS A 390 10.93 -1.56 -2.86
C LYS A 390 9.91 -2.71 -2.76
N GLN A 391 9.77 -3.51 -3.81
CA GLN A 391 8.89 -4.70 -3.80
C GLN A 391 9.36 -5.73 -2.79
N ARG A 392 10.67 -6.03 -2.76
CA ARG A 392 11.25 -7.01 -1.82
C ARG A 392 11.15 -6.54 -0.36
N MET A 393 11.45 -5.26 -0.08
CA MET A 393 11.34 -4.70 1.28
C MET A 393 9.89 -4.63 1.76
N SER A 394 8.99 -4.20 0.89
CA SER A 394 7.54 -4.18 1.12
C SER A 394 7.00 -5.59 1.42
N ALA A 395 7.43 -6.61 0.67
CA ALA A 395 7.07 -8.01 0.91
C ALA A 395 7.61 -8.55 2.26
N ILE A 396 8.85 -8.20 2.62
CA ILE A 396 9.39 -8.56 3.95
C ILE A 396 8.51 -7.96 5.06
N SER A 397 8.11 -6.69 4.91
CA SER A 397 7.25 -6.03 5.89
C SER A 397 5.92 -6.75 6.07
N ILE A 398 5.20 -7.05 4.99
CA ILE A 398 3.89 -7.71 5.07
C ILE A 398 3.97 -9.14 5.63
N HIS A 399 5.00 -9.92 5.24
CA HIS A 399 5.18 -11.27 5.78
C HIS A 399 5.54 -11.26 7.27
N THR A 400 6.40 -10.34 7.69
CA THR A 400 6.74 -10.21 9.11
C THR A 400 5.56 -9.65 9.92
N ALA A 401 4.73 -8.76 9.37
CA ALA A 401 3.47 -8.35 9.99
C ALA A 401 2.54 -9.52 10.26
N ASN A 402 2.31 -10.38 9.26
CA ASN A 402 1.52 -11.60 9.44
C ASN A 402 2.15 -12.53 10.50
N ARG A 403 3.48 -12.69 10.52
CA ARG A 403 4.17 -13.48 11.56
C ARG A 403 3.92 -12.90 12.96
N ILE A 404 4.02 -11.58 13.13
CA ILE A 404 3.74 -10.92 14.42
C ILE A 404 2.28 -11.14 14.83
N ILE A 405 1.34 -10.91 13.91
CA ILE A 405 -0.10 -11.12 14.16
C ILE A 405 -0.35 -12.54 14.64
N LYS A 406 0.15 -13.55 13.92
CA LYS A 406 0.02 -14.96 14.31
C LYS A 406 0.62 -15.21 15.70
N ARG A 407 1.87 -14.84 15.93
CA ARG A 407 2.55 -15.05 17.24
C ARG A 407 1.86 -14.32 18.39
N HIS A 408 1.24 -13.17 18.11
CA HIS A 408 0.49 -12.41 19.10
C HIS A 408 -0.82 -13.09 19.45
N LEU A 409 -1.61 -13.48 18.46
CA LEU A 409 -2.93 -14.05 18.67
C LEU A 409 -2.90 -15.54 19.08
N CYS A 410 -1.79 -16.26 18.85
CA CYS A 410 -1.63 -17.69 19.19
C CYS A 410 -1.53 -18.03 20.70
N VAL A 411 -1.90 -17.14 21.62
CA VAL A 411 -2.03 -17.47 23.07
C VAL A 411 -3.41 -16.92 23.49
N ALA A 412 -4.42 -17.70 23.90
CA ALA A 412 -4.47 -19.06 24.43
C ALA A 412 -5.53 -19.95 23.73
N PRO A 413 -5.26 -21.26 23.56
CA PRO A 413 -6.20 -22.25 23.05
C PRO A 413 -7.12 -22.79 24.16
N GLU A 414 -7.86 -21.93 24.86
CA GLU A 414 -8.87 -22.40 25.82
C GLU A 414 -10.28 -21.89 25.56
N LYS A 415 -10.50 -20.90 24.68
CA LYS A 415 -11.84 -20.32 24.48
C LYS A 415 -12.14 -19.80 23.07
N LEU A 416 -11.79 -20.55 22.04
CA LEU A 416 -12.20 -20.28 20.65
C LEU A 416 -12.69 -21.57 19.97
N ILE A 417 -13.63 -22.25 20.65
CA ILE A 417 -14.65 -23.11 20.05
C ILE A 417 -15.99 -22.42 20.31
#